data_AF-A0A8B9B9M7-F1
#
_entry.id   AF-A0A8B9B9M7-F1
#
_cell.length_a   1.000
_cell.length_b   1.000
_cell.length_c   1.000
_cell.angle_alpha   90.00
_cell.angle_beta   90.00
_cell.angle_gamma   90.00
#
_symmetry.space_group_name_H-M   'P 1'
#
loop_
_entity.id
_entity.type
_entity.pdbx_description
1 polymer ?
#
loop_
_entity_poly.entity_id
_entity_poly.type
_entity_poly.pdbx_seq_one_letter_code
_entity_poly.pdbx_strand_id
1 'polypeptide(L)' 'MARTKQTARKSTGGKAPRKQLATKAARKSAPATGGVKKPHRLHCGRVLKHPSTSVRENS' A
#
# COMPACT_ATOMS: atom_id res chain seq x y z
N MET A 1 -40.92 -1.32 55.67
CA MET A 1 -40.32 -1.81 54.41
C MET A 1 -40.59 -3.30 54.29
N ALA A 2 -41.20 -3.76 53.19
CA ALA A 2 -41.52 -5.18 52.98
C ALA A 2 -40.49 -5.84 52.05
N ARG A 3 -40.03 -7.04 52.39
CA ARG A 3 -39.11 -7.83 51.58
C ARG A 3 -39.88 -8.58 50.51
N THR A 4 -39.52 -8.39 49.24
CA THR A 4 -40.07 -9.15 48.11
C THR A 4 -39.17 -10.35 47.78
N LYS A 5 -39.77 -11.48 47.35
CA LYS A 5 -39.04 -12.66 46.90
C LYS A 5 -38.75 -12.55 45.41
N GLN A 6 -37.50 -12.78 45.00
CA GLN A 6 -37.13 -12.85 43.59
C GLN A 6 -37.89 -13.98 42.88
N THR A 7 -38.55 -13.66 41.77
CA THR A 7 -39.21 -14.64 40.89
C THR A 7 -38.34 -14.94 39.68
N ALA A 8 -38.46 -16.15 39.15
CA ALA A 8 -37.79 -16.52 37.90
C ALA A 8 -38.37 -15.72 36.73
N ARG A 9 -37.50 -15.17 35.88
CA ARG A 9 -37.87 -14.49 34.64
C ARG A 9 -37.08 -15.12 33.48
N LYS A 10 -37.70 -15.25 32.32
CA LYS A 10 -37.00 -15.68 31.10
C LYS A 10 -36.20 -14.50 30.54
N SER A 11 -34.96 -14.73 30.12
CA SER A 11 -34.22 -13.74 29.33
C SER A 11 -34.58 -13.91 27.85
N THR A 12 -35.07 -12.84 27.23
CA THR A 12 -35.20 -12.76 25.77
C THR A 12 -34.20 -11.72 25.29
N GLY A 13 -33.12 -12.18 24.66
CA GLY A 13 -32.11 -11.29 24.11
C GLY A 13 -30.70 -11.86 24.17
N GLY A 14 -30.42 -12.83 23.30
CA GLY A 14 -29.06 -13.20 22.94
C GLY A 14 -28.91 -13.02 21.44
N LYS A 15 -27.82 -12.38 20.98
CA LYS A 15 -27.48 -12.39 19.56
C LYS A 15 -27.27 -13.85 19.15
N ALA A 16 -27.95 -14.31 18.09
CA ALA A 16 -27.77 -15.67 17.60
C ALA A 16 -26.28 -15.94 17.28
N PRO A 17 -25.78 -17.17 17.53
CA PRO A 17 -24.43 -17.55 17.13
C PRO A 17 -24.28 -17.37 15.61
N ARG A 18 -23.50 -16.37 15.20
CA ARG A 18 -23.21 -16.16 13.78
C ARG A 18 -22.18 -17.21 13.37
N LYS A 19 -22.57 -18.18 12.53
CA LYS A 19 -21.60 -18.99 11.79
C LYS A 19 -20.76 -18.04 10.93
N GLN A 20 -19.45 -17.99 11.17
CA GLN A 20 -18.52 -17.27 10.31
C GLN A 20 -18.18 -18.19 9.14
N LEU A 21 -18.81 -17.96 7.98
CA LEU A 21 -18.34 -18.55 6.73
C LEU A 21 -16.94 -18.00 6.46
N ALA A 22 -15.97 -18.89 6.21
CA ALA A 22 -14.64 -18.47 5.83
C ALA A 22 -14.71 -17.80 4.44
N THR A 23 -14.54 -16.49 4.40
CA THR A 23 -14.38 -15.75 3.15
C THR A 23 -12.95 -15.94 2.65
N LYS A 24 -12.80 -16.54 1.48
CA LYS A 24 -11.50 -16.64 0.79
C LYS A 24 -11.08 -15.24 0.35
N ALA A 25 -10.06 -14.66 1.00
CA ALA A 25 -9.47 -13.41 0.54
C ALA A 25 -8.62 -13.67 -0.70
N ALA A 26 -8.96 -13.07 -1.85
CA ALA A 26 -8.00 -12.95 -2.94
C ALA A 26 -6.90 -11.97 -2.49
N ARG A 27 -5.64 -12.40 -2.55
CA ARG A 27 -4.48 -11.57 -2.21
C ARG A 27 -3.55 -11.42 -3.42
N LYS A 28 -2.95 -10.23 -3.47
CA LYS A 28 -2.02 -9.65 -4.46
C LYS A 28 -2.69 -9.06 -5.71
N SER A 29 -3.07 -7.79 -5.62
CA SER A 29 -2.93 -6.90 -6.77
C SER A 29 -1.43 -6.65 -6.98
N ALA A 30 -1.00 -6.54 -8.24
CA ALA A 30 0.31 -5.99 -8.56
C ALA A 30 0.51 -4.65 -7.84
N PRO A 31 1.75 -4.25 -7.48
CA PRO A 31 1.96 -2.89 -7.00
C PRO A 31 1.40 -1.94 -8.04
N ALA A 32 0.48 -1.05 -7.64
CA ALA A 32 0.13 0.08 -8.48
C ALA A 32 1.44 0.80 -8.75
N THR A 33 1.89 0.80 -10.00
CA THR A 33 3.07 1.54 -10.44
C THR A 33 2.78 3.02 -10.24
N GLY A 34 3.01 3.50 -9.01
CA GLY A 34 3.02 4.91 -8.67
C GLY A 34 4.07 5.57 -9.53
N GLY A 35 3.64 6.54 -10.33
CA GLY A 35 4.40 7.14 -11.41
C GLY A 35 5.86 7.40 -11.05
N VAL A 36 6.77 6.86 -11.85
CA VAL A 36 8.20 7.11 -11.72
C VAL A 36 8.42 8.62 -11.83
N LYS A 37 9.03 9.21 -10.80
CA LYS A 37 9.43 10.63 -10.84
C LYS A 37 10.31 10.83 -12.07
N LYS A 38 9.93 11.75 -12.96
CA LYS A 38 10.74 12.09 -14.14
C LYS A 38 12.17 12.40 -13.68
N PRO A 39 13.21 11.79 -14.28
CA PRO A 39 14.58 12.20 -14.03
C PRO A 39 14.73 13.70 -14.28
N HIS A 40 15.43 14.41 -13.40
CA HIS A 40 15.68 15.83 -13.57
C HIS A 40 16.64 16.01 -14.76
N ARG A 41 16.09 16.40 -15.92
CA ARG A 41 16.88 16.70 -17.11
C ARG A 41 17.74 17.92 -16.82
N LEU A 42 19.05 17.77 -16.95
CA LEU A 42 19.97 18.92 -16.96
C LEU A 42 19.61 19.80 -18.16
N HIS A 43 19.29 21.07 -17.92
CA HIS A 43 19.02 22.01 -18.99
C HIS A 43 20.29 22.30 -19.78
N CYS A 44 20.15 22.30 -21.10
CA CYS A 44 21.20 22.53 -22.07
C CYS A 44 21.79 23.94 -21.95
N GLY A 45 22.91 24.01 -21.22
CA GLY A 45 23.91 25.08 -21.27
C GLY A 45 25.32 24.57 -20.91
N ARG A 46 25.47 23.24 -20.73
CA ARG A 46 26.73 22.59 -20.36
C ARG A 46 27.23 21.79 -21.56
N VAL A 47 28.16 22.37 -22.29
CA VAL A 47 28.93 21.63 -23.30
C VAL A 47 29.92 20.75 -22.54
N LEU A 48 29.75 19.43 -22.61
CA LEU A 48 30.77 18.50 -22.10
C LEU A 48 31.97 18.59 -23.05
N LYS A 49 33.04 19.25 -22.63
CA LYS A 49 34.28 19.30 -23.42
C LYS A 49 34.97 17.93 -23.32
N HIS A 50 35.08 17.24 -24.45
CA HIS A 50 35.88 16.02 -24.57
C HIS A 50 37.37 16.41 -24.69
N PRO A 51 38.32 15.62 -24.14
CA PRO A 51 39.74 15.88 -24.37
C PRO A 51 40.08 15.64 -25.85
N SER A 52 40.59 16.67 -26.52
CA SER A 52 41.07 16.58 -27.90
C SER A 52 42.37 15.77 -27.94
N THR A 53 42.28 14.48 -28.29
CA THR A 53 43.47 13.70 -28.64
C THR A 53 43.68 13.82 -30.14
N SER A 54 44.60 14.69 -30.55
CA SER A 54 45.08 14.74 -31.93
C SER A 54 46.04 13.57 -32.16
N VAL A 55 45.55 12.51 -32.78
CA VAL A 55 46.44 11.55 -33.46
C VAL A 55 47.00 12.25 -34.69
N ARG A 56 48.33 12.40 -34.72
CA ARG A 56 49.10 12.98 -35.82
C ARG A 56 49.29 11.88 -36.86
N GLU A 57 48.68 12.02 -38.04
CA GLU A 57 48.99 11.13 -39.18
C GLU A 57 50.35 11.52 -39.76
N ASN A 58 51.29 10.56 -39.75
CA ASN A 58 52.54 10.66 -40.49
C ASN A 58 52.29 10.19 -41.93
N SER A 59 52.63 11.03 -42.91
CA SER A 59 52.88 10.61 -44.28
C SER A 59 54.35 10.24 -44.47
#